data_AF-A0A059G6J6-F1
#
_entry.id   AF-A0A059G6J6-F1
#
_cell.length_a   1.000
_cell.length_b   1.000
_cell.length_c   1.000
_cell.angle_alpha   90.00
_cell.angle_beta   90.00
_cell.angle_gamma   90.00
#
_symmetry.space_group_name_H-M   'P 1'
#
loop_
_entity.id
_entity.type
_entity.pdbx_description
1 polymer ?
#
loop_
_entity_poly.entity_id
_entity_poly.type
_entity_poly.pdbx_seq_one_letter_code
_entity_poly.pdbx_strand_id
1 'polypeptide(L)'
;MRIEPVTDFGVFDKPLRNIRASLDGEAVTLDLIPETTRLVSRASWSDMTDVEQRIVFGDKDVAREIVESDKCLRVNFDPVWGWVTYREVSDGSFPTIDMTDWPRLADTRFYYPFGRIIHSPWLATVPDYQWPTAGNFVHFRILSATTCMDIISNEPEGGWRDNLKRS
;
A
#
# COMPACT_ATOMS: atom_id res chain seq x y z
N MET A 1 -0.67 -14.29 15.77
CA MET A 1 -0.58 -13.03 15.03
C MET A 1 -1.83 -12.91 14.18
N ARG A 2 -2.46 -11.74 14.11
CA ARG A 2 -3.60 -11.47 13.21
C ARG A 2 -3.41 -10.13 12.53
N ILE A 3 -4.00 -9.93 11.36
CA ILE A 3 -3.98 -8.65 10.65
C ILE A 3 -5.39 -8.06 10.66
N GLU A 4 -5.52 -6.81 11.07
CA GLU A 4 -6.77 -6.06 11.04
C GLU A 4 -6.66 -4.96 9.98
N PRO A 5 -7.63 -4.82 9.06
CA PRO A 5 -7.59 -3.75 8.06
C PRO A 5 -7.73 -2.40 8.77
N VAL A 6 -6.86 -1.45 8.43
CA VAL A 6 -6.99 -0.07 8.91
C VAL A 6 -8.10 0.62 8.11
N THR A 7 -9.18 0.97 8.80
CA THR A 7 -10.38 1.59 8.20
C THR A 7 -10.73 2.93 8.85
N ASP A 8 -9.97 3.35 9.87
CA ASP A 8 -10.17 4.56 10.66
C ASP A 8 -10.17 5.84 9.79
N PHE A 9 -9.50 5.81 8.64
CA PHE A 9 -9.41 6.93 7.69
C PHE A 9 -10.27 6.74 6.44
N GLY A 10 -11.15 5.73 6.43
CA GLY A 10 -11.90 5.28 5.26
C GLY A 10 -11.40 3.94 4.70
N VAL A 11 -12.07 3.44 3.67
CA VAL A 11 -11.88 2.09 3.14
C VAL A 11 -11.30 2.13 1.74
N PHE A 12 -10.32 1.27 1.47
CA PHE A 12 -9.84 1.02 0.10
C PHE A 12 -10.80 0.10 -0.65
N ASP A 13 -11.14 0.46 -1.88
CA ASP A 13 -11.91 -0.35 -2.82
C ASP A 13 -11.02 -1.00 -3.90
N LYS A 14 -9.77 -0.56 -4.01
CA LYS A 14 -8.77 -0.98 -5.00
C LYS A 14 -7.39 -1.14 -4.37
N PRO A 15 -6.51 -1.96 -4.95
CA PRO A 15 -5.14 -2.10 -4.46
C PRO A 15 -4.33 -0.81 -4.69
N LEU A 16 -3.19 -0.68 -4.02
CA LEU A 16 -2.29 0.45 -4.23
C LEU A 16 -1.48 0.29 -5.51
N ARG A 17 -1.54 1.33 -6.35
CA ARG A 17 -0.64 1.49 -7.50
C ARG A 17 0.73 1.95 -7.06
N ASN A 18 0.80 2.80 -6.03
CA ASN A 18 2.02 3.43 -5.56
C ASN A 18 1.94 3.83 -4.08
N ILE A 19 3.11 3.93 -3.45
CA ILE A 19 3.31 4.46 -2.10
C ILE A 19 4.37 5.56 -2.23
N ARG A 20 4.02 6.80 -1.93
CA ARG A 20 5.02 7.88 -1.88
C ARG A 20 5.32 8.21 -0.43
N ALA A 21 6.59 8.11 -0.04
CA ALA A 21 7.04 8.40 1.31
C ALA A 21 7.80 9.74 1.36
N SER A 22 7.60 10.47 2.44
CA SER A 22 8.41 11.62 2.84
C SER A 22 8.84 11.42 4.28
N LEU A 23 10.10 11.69 4.57
CA LEU A 23 10.68 11.64 5.91
C LEU A 23 10.99 13.07 6.35
N ASP A 24 10.55 13.44 7.54
CA ASP A 24 10.88 14.71 8.19
C ASP A 24 11.18 14.47 9.67
N GLY A 25 12.44 14.56 10.06
CA GLY A 25 12.89 14.14 11.39
C GLY A 25 12.56 12.68 11.69
N GLU A 26 11.77 12.45 12.74
CA GLU A 26 11.29 11.12 13.15
C GLU A 26 9.90 10.78 12.56
N ALA A 27 9.31 11.67 11.77
CA ALA A 27 7.99 11.48 11.17
C ALA A 27 8.09 10.93 9.74
N VAL A 28 7.24 9.95 9.43
CA VAL A 28 7.05 9.43 8.07
C VAL A 28 5.64 9.75 7.60
N THR A 29 5.55 10.54 6.54
CA THR A 29 4.31 10.77 5.81
C THR A 29 4.24 9.86 4.60
N LEU A 30 3.17 9.06 4.48
CA LEU A 30 2.89 8.24 3.30
C LEU A 30 1.67 8.76 2.55
N ASP A 31 1.80 8.87 1.23
CA ASP A 31 0.67 8.95 0.32
C ASP A 31 0.43 7.57 -0.29
N LEU A 32 -0.65 6.92 0.16
CA LEU A 32 -1.12 5.63 -0.31
C LEU A 32 -2.06 5.87 -1.50
N ILE A 33 -1.60 5.53 -2.70
CA ILE A 33 -2.27 5.89 -3.95
C ILE A 33 -2.89 4.64 -4.57
N PRO A 34 -4.23 4.50 -4.56
CA PRO A 34 -4.92 3.41 -5.24
C PRO A 34 -4.68 3.43 -6.74
N GLU A 35 -4.89 2.28 -7.37
CA GLU A 35 -5.00 2.23 -8.83
C GLU A 35 -6.33 2.79 -9.33
N THR A 36 -6.31 3.27 -10.57
CA THR A 36 -7.52 3.51 -11.35
C THR A 36 -7.28 3.09 -12.79
N THR A 37 -8.34 2.73 -13.50
CA THR A 37 -8.25 2.35 -14.91
C THR A 37 -8.60 3.55 -15.78
N ARG A 38 -7.69 3.95 -16.66
CA ARG A 38 -7.93 4.98 -17.66
C ARG A 38 -8.14 4.34 -19.02
N LEU A 39 -9.14 4.81 -19.76
CA LEU A 39 -9.30 4.49 -21.17
C LEU A 39 -8.16 5.11 -21.98
N VAL A 40 -7.42 4.28 -22.70
CA VAL A 40 -6.38 4.72 -23.63
C VAL A 40 -7.05 5.08 -24.94
N SER A 41 -6.81 6.29 -25.44
CA SER A 41 -7.44 6.75 -26.68
C SER A 41 -6.93 5.94 -27.88
N ARG A 42 -7.80 5.68 -28.86
CA ARG A 42 -7.42 5.01 -30.12
C ARG A 42 -6.35 5.76 -30.92
N ALA A 43 -6.16 7.06 -30.69
CA ALA A 43 -5.17 7.86 -31.39
C ALA A 43 -3.71 7.46 -31.04
N SER A 44 -3.49 6.83 -29.90
CA SER A 44 -2.18 6.23 -29.53
C SER A 44 -1.93 4.85 -30.16
N TRP A 45 -2.86 4.35 -30.98
CA TRP A 45 -2.79 3.00 -31.57
C TRP A 45 -2.24 2.99 -33.00
N SER A 46 -1.98 4.16 -33.60
CA SER A 46 -1.67 4.29 -35.04
C SER A 46 -0.45 3.49 -35.48
N ASP A 47 0.47 3.22 -34.55
CA ASP A 47 1.78 2.63 -34.83
C ASP A 47 1.87 1.16 -34.37
N MET A 48 0.79 0.62 -33.78
CA MET A 48 0.73 -0.77 -33.29
C MET A 48 -0.08 -1.66 -34.25
N THR A 49 0.43 -2.87 -34.52
CA THR A 49 -0.31 -3.88 -35.29
C THR A 49 -1.53 -4.41 -34.53
N ASP A 50 -2.51 -4.95 -35.25
CA ASP A 50 -3.71 -5.60 -34.68
C ASP A 50 -3.41 -6.66 -33.61
N VAL A 51 -2.27 -7.35 -33.73
CA VAL A 51 -1.84 -8.39 -32.79
C VAL A 51 -1.25 -7.76 -31.54
N GLU A 52 -0.40 -6.74 -31.67
CA GLU A 52 0.13 -5.98 -30.53
C GLU A 52 -0.99 -5.29 -29.75
N GLN A 53 -1.99 -4.76 -30.45
CA GLN A 53 -3.18 -4.19 -29.81
C GLN A 53 -3.93 -5.25 -28.99
N ARG A 54 -4.09 -6.48 -29.49
CA ARG A 54 -4.73 -7.56 -28.73
C ARG A 54 -3.90 -8.07 -27.56
N ILE A 55 -2.57 -8.10 -27.69
CA ILE A 55 -1.66 -8.55 -26.63
C ILE A 55 -1.57 -7.52 -25.50
N VAL A 56 -1.45 -6.23 -25.84
CA VAL A 56 -1.24 -5.15 -24.86
C VAL A 56 -2.57 -4.75 -24.20
N PHE A 57 -3.69 -4.84 -24.92
CA PHE A 57 -4.96 -4.26 -24.48
C PHE A 57 -6.14 -5.24 -24.40
N GLY A 58 -5.97 -6.48 -24.85
CA GLY A 58 -7.03 -7.49 -24.87
C GLY A 58 -8.01 -7.30 -26.03
N ASP A 59 -9.25 -6.94 -25.72
CA ASP A 59 -10.30 -6.78 -26.73
C ASP A 59 -10.11 -5.48 -27.54
N LYS A 60 -10.34 -5.52 -28.85
CA LYS A 60 -10.05 -4.42 -29.81
C LYS A 60 -10.79 -3.11 -29.51
N ASP A 61 -11.75 -3.12 -28.58
CA ASP A 61 -12.65 -2.00 -28.33
C ASP A 61 -12.32 -1.14 -27.12
N VAL A 62 -11.52 -1.62 -26.16
CA VAL A 62 -11.29 -0.87 -24.91
C VAL A 62 -9.90 -1.14 -24.32
N ALA A 63 -8.88 -0.41 -24.78
CA ALA A 63 -7.59 -0.37 -24.10
C ALA A 63 -7.70 0.35 -22.75
N ARG A 64 -7.34 -0.33 -21.66
CA ARG A 64 -7.34 0.21 -20.30
C ARG A 64 -5.94 0.17 -19.71
N GLU A 65 -5.46 1.32 -19.26
CA GLU A 65 -4.19 1.45 -18.55
C GLU A 65 -4.46 1.55 -17.04
N ILE A 66 -3.67 0.86 -16.23
CA ILE A 66 -3.69 0.99 -14.77
C ILE A 66 -2.77 2.15 -14.36
N VAL A 67 -3.39 3.25 -13.96
CA VAL A 67 -2.71 4.48 -13.54
C VAL A 67 -2.98 4.79 -12.07
N GLU A 68 -2.27 5.78 -11.54
CA GLU A 68 -2.55 6.30 -10.20
C GLU A 68 -3.91 7.03 -10.15
N SER A 69 -4.67 6.75 -9.09
CA SER A 69 -5.92 7.45 -8.77
C SER A 69 -5.70 8.95 -8.60
N ASP A 70 -6.75 9.75 -8.82
CA ASP A 70 -6.80 11.18 -8.52
C ASP A 70 -6.94 11.47 -7.02
N LYS A 71 -7.21 10.44 -6.21
CA LYS A 71 -7.24 10.49 -4.75
C LYS A 71 -6.13 9.63 -4.15
N CYS A 72 -5.65 10.04 -2.98
CA CYS A 72 -4.78 9.23 -2.14
C CYS A 72 -5.20 9.35 -0.67
N LEU A 73 -4.90 8.32 0.10
CA LEU A 73 -4.93 8.39 1.56
C LEU A 73 -3.56 8.87 2.03
N ARG A 74 -3.47 10.04 2.68
CA ARG A 74 -2.26 10.43 3.41
C ARG A 74 -2.36 9.98 4.85
N VAL A 75 -1.32 9.32 5.31
CA VAL A 75 -1.13 8.96 6.71
C VAL A 75 0.21 9.51 7.20
N ASN A 76 0.21 10.04 8.40
CA ASN A 76 1.39 10.55 9.08
C ASN A 76 1.66 9.71 10.32
N PHE A 77 2.85 9.12 10.37
CA PHE A 77 3.35 8.38 11.51
C PHE A 77 4.36 9.27 12.22
N ASP A 78 4.09 9.61 13.49
CA ASP A 78 4.95 10.49 14.27
C ASP A 78 4.86 10.14 15.78
N PRO A 79 5.96 9.73 16.42
CA PRO A 79 7.26 9.37 15.85
C PRO A 79 7.26 7.96 15.24
N VAL A 80 8.22 7.67 14.36
CA VAL A 80 8.51 6.32 13.84
C VAL A 80 9.68 5.70 14.58
N TRP A 81 9.47 4.50 15.13
CA TRP A 81 10.47 3.74 15.87
C TRP A 81 11.20 2.70 15.02
N GLY A 82 10.57 2.27 13.94
CA GLY A 82 11.15 1.33 13.00
C GLY A 82 10.40 1.38 11.68
N TRP A 83 11.12 1.26 10.58
CA TRP A 83 10.53 1.15 9.26
C TRP A 83 11.40 0.27 8.36
N VAL A 84 10.75 -0.51 7.50
CA VAL A 84 11.44 -1.30 6.48
C VAL A 84 10.62 -1.31 5.20
N THR A 85 11.30 -1.12 4.08
CA THR A 85 10.73 -1.22 2.74
C THR A 85 11.37 -2.38 2.00
N TYR A 86 10.57 -3.21 1.36
CA TYR A 86 11.08 -4.28 0.53
C TYR A 86 10.24 -4.48 -0.73
N ARG A 87 10.89 -4.98 -1.77
CA ARG A 87 10.23 -5.33 -3.02
C ARG A 87 9.55 -6.68 -2.85
N GLU A 88 8.34 -6.81 -3.38
CA GLU A 88 7.58 -8.08 -3.34
C GLU A 88 8.35 -9.27 -3.95
N VAL A 89 9.37 -9.00 -4.77
CA VAL A 89 10.22 -10.00 -5.44
C VAL A 89 11.37 -10.53 -4.56
N SER A 90 11.55 -10.08 -3.31
CA SER A 90 12.67 -10.53 -2.48
C SER A 90 12.38 -11.85 -1.76
N ASP A 91 13.02 -12.90 -2.26
CA ASP A 91 13.27 -14.24 -1.72
C ASP A 91 13.43 -14.31 -0.17
N GLY A 92 12.31 -14.52 0.52
CA GLY A 92 12.25 -15.35 1.75
C GLY A 92 12.97 -14.86 3.02
N SER A 93 13.47 -13.63 3.09
CA SER A 93 14.45 -13.22 4.12
C SER A 93 13.91 -12.47 5.34
N PHE A 94 12.60 -12.25 5.47
CA PHE A 94 11.97 -11.77 6.70
C PHE A 94 10.80 -12.67 7.07
N PRO A 95 10.41 -12.81 8.37
CA PRO A 95 9.29 -13.63 8.80
C PRO A 95 8.07 -13.21 8.00
N THR A 96 7.79 -13.99 6.95
CA THR A 96 6.67 -13.80 6.06
C THR A 96 5.45 -13.93 6.94
N ILE A 97 4.79 -12.81 7.19
CA ILE A 97 3.43 -12.84 7.69
C ILE A 97 2.68 -13.76 6.75
N ASP A 98 2.07 -14.79 7.31
CA ASP A 98 1.30 -15.73 6.50
C ASP A 98 0.21 -14.93 5.78
N MET A 99 0.33 -14.85 4.47
CA MET A 99 -0.54 -14.04 3.63
C MET A 99 -1.91 -14.69 3.47
N THR A 100 -2.09 -15.95 3.90
CA THR A 100 -3.38 -16.64 3.82
C THR A 100 -4.48 -15.97 4.64
N ASP A 101 -4.10 -15.38 5.77
CA ASP A 101 -5.03 -14.71 6.69
C ASP A 101 -5.17 -13.21 6.41
N TRP A 102 -4.55 -12.71 5.34
CA TRP A 102 -4.56 -11.30 5.01
C TRP A 102 -5.96 -10.87 4.51
N PRO A 103 -6.57 -9.81 5.09
CA PRO A 103 -7.89 -9.32 4.67
C PRO A 103 -7.92 -9.01 3.18
N ARG A 104 -9.00 -9.32 2.48
CA ARG A 104 -9.13 -9.07 1.04
C ARG A 104 -9.98 -7.84 0.78
N LEU A 105 -9.71 -7.16 -0.34
CA LEU A 105 -10.63 -6.19 -0.92
C LEU A 105 -11.89 -6.93 -1.39
N ALA A 106 -13.06 -6.38 -1.07
CA ALA A 106 -14.36 -6.99 -1.38
C ALA A 106 -14.47 -7.34 -2.87
N ASP A 107 -14.97 -8.53 -3.17
CA ASP A 107 -15.18 -9.03 -4.54
C ASP A 107 -13.93 -9.09 -5.42
N THR A 108 -12.73 -9.07 -4.84
CA THR A 108 -11.47 -9.19 -5.58
C THR A 108 -10.55 -10.29 -5.05
N ARG A 109 -9.52 -10.62 -5.84
CA ARG A 109 -8.41 -11.48 -5.40
C ARG A 109 -7.32 -10.73 -4.64
N PHE A 110 -7.43 -9.41 -4.53
CA PHE A 110 -6.37 -8.56 -4.02
C PHE A 110 -6.48 -8.41 -2.50
N TYR A 111 -5.31 -8.31 -1.87
CA TYR A 111 -5.18 -8.03 -0.45
C TYR A 111 -5.53 -6.58 -0.13
N TYR A 112 -6.14 -6.37 1.04
CA TYR A 112 -6.41 -5.03 1.57
C TYR A 112 -5.09 -4.33 1.86
N PRO A 113 -4.86 -3.11 1.35
CA PRO A 113 -3.51 -2.59 1.25
C PRO A 113 -2.93 -2.01 2.54
N PHE A 114 -3.73 -1.79 3.59
CA PHE A 114 -3.26 -1.17 4.82
C PHE A 114 -3.76 -1.93 6.05
N GLY A 115 -2.86 -2.61 6.75
CA GLY A 115 -3.20 -3.47 7.87
C GLY A 115 -2.43 -3.14 9.15
N ARG A 116 -3.08 -3.33 10.29
CA ARG A 116 -2.50 -3.35 11.63
C ARG A 116 -2.17 -4.79 12.00
N ILE A 117 -0.95 -5.05 12.44
CA ILE A 117 -0.48 -6.39 12.81
C ILE A 117 -0.53 -6.55 14.32
N ILE A 118 -1.44 -7.42 14.78
CA ILE A 118 -1.66 -7.70 16.19
C ILE A 118 -0.84 -8.92 16.61
N HIS A 119 -0.21 -8.83 17.78
CA HIS A 119 0.79 -9.78 18.26
C HIS A 119 1.96 -9.92 17.29
N SER A 120 2.51 -8.79 16.85
CA SER A 120 3.64 -8.78 15.93
C SER A 120 4.92 -9.34 16.60
N PRO A 121 5.60 -10.33 15.98
CA PRO A 121 6.91 -10.77 16.43
C PRO A 121 7.97 -9.67 16.37
N TRP A 122 7.92 -8.81 15.35
CA TRP A 122 8.86 -7.69 15.22
C TRP A 122 8.68 -6.69 16.37
N LEU A 123 7.43 -6.30 16.67
CA LEU A 123 7.13 -5.42 17.79
C LEU A 123 7.59 -6.01 19.13
N ALA A 124 7.47 -7.32 19.32
CA ALA A 124 7.94 -8.02 20.52
C ALA A 124 9.47 -7.95 20.73
N THR A 125 10.24 -7.64 19.68
CA THR A 125 11.70 -7.43 19.78
C THR A 125 12.10 -6.00 20.14
N VAL A 126 11.17 -5.05 20.09
CA VAL A 126 11.45 -3.65 20.44
C VAL A 126 11.60 -3.55 21.97
N PRO A 127 12.78 -3.13 22.50
CA PRO A 127 13.01 -3.09 23.95
C PRO A 127 11.98 -2.26 24.70
N ASP A 128 11.61 -1.11 24.14
CA ASP A 128 10.64 -0.22 24.77
C ASP A 128 9.28 -0.93 24.91
N TYR A 129 8.78 -1.60 23.88
CA TYR A 129 7.50 -2.35 23.95
C TYR A 129 7.45 -3.42 25.05
N GLN A 130 8.60 -3.88 25.55
CA GLN A 130 8.68 -4.87 26.63
C GLN A 130 8.44 -4.24 28.02
N TRP A 131 8.42 -2.92 28.15
CA TRP A 131 8.15 -2.24 29.41
C TRP A 131 6.66 -1.88 29.58
N PRO A 132 6.06 -2.12 30.77
CA PRO A 132 4.65 -1.81 31.03
C PRO A 132 4.26 -0.33 30.86
N THR A 133 5.24 0.57 30.87
CA THR A 133 5.07 2.02 30.70
C THR A 133 5.30 2.50 29.27
N ALA A 134 5.66 1.61 28.36
CA ALA A 134 5.92 1.97 26.99
C ALA A 134 4.62 2.29 26.25
N GLY A 135 4.72 3.27 25.35
CA GLY A 135 3.58 3.83 24.64
C GLY A 135 2.80 2.81 23.82
N ASN A 136 1.71 3.28 23.21
CA ASN A 136 0.85 2.48 22.35
C ASN A 136 1.54 2.23 21.00
N PHE A 137 2.62 1.47 20.99
CA PHE A 137 3.31 1.07 19.76
C PHE A 137 2.50 0.04 19.01
N VAL A 138 2.41 0.25 17.71
CA VAL A 138 1.62 -0.54 16.79
C VAL A 138 2.48 -0.82 15.56
N HIS A 139 2.40 -2.06 15.07
CA HIS A 139 3.01 -2.44 13.80
C HIS A 139 1.97 -2.33 12.69
N PHE A 140 2.27 -1.54 11.68
CA PHE A 140 1.51 -1.37 10.46
C PHE A 140 2.24 -1.98 9.27
N ARG A 141 1.48 -2.55 8.34
CA ARG A 141 1.98 -3.02 7.06
C ARG A 141 1.15 -2.47 5.93
N ILE A 142 1.84 -1.94 4.92
CA ILE A 142 1.28 -1.35 3.71
C ILE A 142 1.71 -2.19 2.51
N LEU A 143 0.76 -2.57 1.68
CA LEU A 143 0.95 -3.37 0.48
C LEU A 143 0.58 -2.59 -0.78
N SER A 144 1.50 -2.57 -1.74
CA SER A 144 1.24 -2.20 -3.12
C SER A 144 1.60 -3.36 -4.04
N ALA A 145 1.27 -3.25 -5.32
CA ALA A 145 1.55 -4.28 -6.33
C ALA A 145 3.06 -4.57 -6.56
N THR A 146 3.97 -3.79 -5.96
CA THR A 146 5.42 -3.97 -6.17
C THR A 146 6.25 -3.86 -4.89
N THR A 147 5.67 -3.30 -3.83
CA THR A 147 6.37 -2.87 -2.64
C THR A 147 5.53 -3.15 -1.41
N CYS A 148 6.17 -3.70 -0.39
CA CYS A 148 5.64 -3.76 0.95
C CYS A 148 6.44 -2.83 1.87
N MET A 149 5.76 -2.20 2.81
CA MET A 149 6.35 -1.33 3.81
C MET A 149 5.79 -1.71 5.18
N ASP A 150 6.69 -1.94 6.13
CA ASP A 150 6.35 -2.11 7.54
C ASP A 150 6.80 -0.91 8.36
N ILE A 151 5.98 -0.49 9.31
CA ILE A 151 6.22 0.66 10.19
C ILE A 151 5.83 0.30 11.62
N ILE A 152 6.70 0.61 12.59
CA ILE A 152 6.38 0.64 14.01
C ILE A 152 6.27 2.10 14.44
N SER A 153 5.09 2.49 14.91
CA SER A 153 4.78 3.85 15.36
C SER A 153 3.62 3.82 16.37
N ASN A 154 3.23 4.98 16.88
CA ASN A 154 1.93 5.14 17.52
C ASN A 154 0.80 5.07 16.45
N GLU A 155 -0.45 5.19 16.88
CA GLU A 155 -1.56 5.36 15.94
C GLU A 155 -1.32 6.58 15.03
N PRO A 156 -1.37 6.41 13.70
CA PRO A 156 -1.14 7.52 12.77
C PRO A 156 -2.34 8.46 12.74
N GLU A 157 -2.12 9.64 12.18
CA GLU A 157 -3.19 10.53 11.75
C GLU A 157 -3.31 10.50 10.22
N GLY A 158 -4.49 10.74 9.67
CA GLY A 158 -4.63 10.68 8.22
C GLY A 158 -6.00 11.06 7.65
N GLY A 159 -6.06 11.07 6.32
CA GLY A 159 -7.29 11.35 5.59
C GLY A 159 -7.12 11.29 4.06
N TRP A 160 -8.24 11.07 3.38
CA TRP A 160 -8.34 11.10 1.92
C TRP A 160 -8.27 12.51 1.36
N ARG A 161 -7.58 12.67 0.24
CA ARG A 161 -7.40 13.95 -0.45
C ARG A 161 -6.94 13.76 -1.89
N ASP A 162 -6.75 14.87 -2.60
CA ASP A 162 -6.30 14.87 -3.97
C ASP A 162 -4.85 14.37 -4.10
N ASN A 163 -4.65 13.43 -5.01
CA ASN A 163 -3.34 12.98 -5.45
C ASN A 163 -2.75 14.04 -6.39
N LEU A 164 -1.97 14.95 -5.84
CA LEU A 164 -1.18 15.90 -6.61
C LEU A 164 -0.12 15.13 -7.41
N LYS A 165 -0.38 14.91 -8.70
CA LYS A 165 0.62 14.38 -9.62
C LYS A 165 1.79 15.35 -9.66
N ARG A 166 3.01 14.89 -9.38
CA ARG A 166 4.20 15.69 -9.68
C ARG A 166 4.27 15.83 -11.21
N SER A 167 4.12 17.07 -11.67
CA SER A 167 4.34 17.50 -13.06
C SER A 167 5.78 17.24 -13.50
#